data_AF-A0A967N0J9-F1
#
_entry.id   AF-A0A967N0J9-F1
#
_cell.length_a   1.000
_cell.length_b   1.000
_cell.length_c   1.000
_cell.angle_alpha   90.00
_cell.angle_beta   90.00
_cell.angle_gamma   90.00
#
_symmetry.space_group_name_H-M   'P 1'
#
loop_
_entity.id
_entity.type
_entity.pdbx_description
1 polymer ?
#
loop_
_entity_poly.entity_id
_entity_poly.type
_entity_poly.pdbx_seq_one_letter_code
_entity_poly.pdbx_strand_id
1 'polypeptide(L)'
;KTQIILGPYPSLGLEELIINPARLIAFALGLSLAVVFYLFLKYSYTGKVIRATSQDRTTALLMGINIDKVYRLTFAIGIMLMGVAGALMIPIYTAHPFIGFDF
;
A
#
# COMPACT_ATOMS: atom_id res chain seq x y z
N LYS A 1 -19.20 42.13 12.90
CA LYS A 1 -19.88 40.98 12.26
C LYS A 1 -19.01 40.55 11.08
N THR A 2 -18.05 39.63 11.15
CA THR A 2 -17.64 38.58 12.11
C THR A 2 -16.20 38.23 11.67
N GLN A 3 -15.16 38.75 12.33
CA GLN A 3 -14.19 37.99 13.15
C GLN A 3 -14.10 36.51 12.77
N ILE A 4 -13.13 36.08 11.94
CA ILE A 4 -12.00 35.17 12.26
C ILE A 4 -10.94 35.29 11.15
N ILE A 5 -10.09 36.32 11.21
CA ILE A 5 -8.77 36.33 10.56
C ILE A 5 -7.76 36.42 11.69
N LEU A 6 -7.16 35.29 12.04
CA LEU A 6 -5.86 35.19 12.70
C LEU A 6 -5.17 34.04 11.99
N GLY A 7 -4.17 34.31 11.14
CA GLY A 7 -3.16 33.30 10.86
C GLY A 7 -2.26 33.20 12.09
N PRO A 8 -1.90 31.98 12.54
CA PRO A 8 -0.52 31.78 13.00
C PRO A 8 -0.05 30.31 12.85
N TYR A 9 0.73 30.00 11.81
CA TYR A 9 1.81 29.03 12.02
C TYR A 9 2.89 29.83 12.76
N PRO A 10 3.06 29.69 14.09
CA PRO A 10 3.68 28.49 14.63
C PRO A 10 3.17 28.07 16.03
N SER A 11 2.58 26.88 16.14
CA SER A 11 2.55 26.12 17.40
C SER A 11 3.34 24.83 17.21
N LEU A 12 4.56 24.83 17.75
CA LEU A 12 5.25 23.61 18.12
C LEU A 12 4.36 22.86 19.11
N GLY A 13 3.76 21.76 18.65
CA GLY A 13 3.14 20.74 19.49
C GLY A 13 1.63 20.53 19.28
N LEU A 14 1.26 19.56 18.45
CA LEU A 14 0.16 18.63 18.69
C LEU A 14 -1.29 19.18 18.83
N GLU A 15 -1.88 19.92 17.87
CA GLU A 15 -3.34 20.17 17.99
C GLU A 15 -4.24 20.36 16.75
N GLU A 16 -3.77 20.37 15.50
CA GLU A 16 -4.69 20.27 14.35
C GLU A 16 -4.27 19.19 13.37
N LEU A 17 -4.33 17.95 13.85
CA LEU A 17 -4.35 16.80 12.96
C LEU A 17 -5.73 16.78 12.27
N ILE A 18 -5.86 17.50 11.16
CA ILE A 18 -7.00 17.41 10.25
C ILE A 18 -6.94 16.02 9.60
N ILE A 19 -7.43 15.00 10.33
CA ILE A 19 -7.58 13.65 9.78
C ILE A 19 -8.80 13.69 8.87
N ASN A 20 -8.55 13.82 7.57
CA ASN A 20 -9.57 13.51 6.58
C ASN A 20 -9.96 12.02 6.73
N PRO A 21 -11.23 11.68 7.01
CA PRO A 21 -11.66 10.29 7.16
C PRO A 21 -11.33 9.44 5.92
N ALA A 22 -11.25 10.03 4.73
CA ALA A 22 -10.80 9.35 3.52
C ALA A 22 -9.34 8.87 3.61
N ARG A 23 -8.44 9.65 4.22
CA ARG A 23 -7.04 9.25 4.45
C ARG A 23 -6.94 8.12 5.47
N LEU A 24 -7.78 8.13 6.51
CA LEU A 24 -7.81 7.08 7.52
C LEU A 24 -8.29 5.74 6.92
N ILE A 25 -9.34 5.77 6.09
CA ILE A 25 -9.85 4.59 5.39
C ILE A 25 -8.82 4.04 4.40
N ALA A 26 -8.17 4.92 3.63
CA ALA A 26 -7.11 4.52 2.70
C ALA A 26 -5.91 3.89 3.43
N PHE A 27 -5.51 4.45 4.57
CA PHE A 27 -4.46 3.87 5.42
C PHE A 27 -4.86 2.49 5.94
N ALA A 28 -6.08 2.33 6.44
CA ALA A 28 -6.58 1.04 6.91
C ALA A 28 -6.67 -0.01 5.79
N LEU A 29 -7.11 0.38 4.59
CA LEU A 29 -7.13 -0.48 3.40
C LEU A 29 -5.72 -0.89 2.99
N GLY A 30 -4.77 0.04 2.91
CA GLY A 30 -3.38 -0.28 2.60
C GLY A 30 -2.75 -1.22 3.64
N LEU A 31 -2.99 -0.97 4.92
CA LEU A 31 -2.49 -1.81 6.02
C LEU A 31 -3.09 -3.21 5.95
N SER A 32 -4.41 -3.34 5.77
CA SER A 32 -5.07 -4.64 5.63
C SER A 32 -4.56 -5.42 4.41
N LEU A 33 -4.35 -4.74 3.27
CA LEU A 33 -3.80 -5.36 2.05
C LEU A 33 -2.38 -5.89 2.28
N ALA A 34 -1.53 -5.12 2.97
CA ALA A 34 -0.18 -5.52 3.32
C ALA A 34 -0.18 -6.75 4.25
N VAL A 35 -1.07 -6.77 5.25
CA VAL A 35 -1.22 -7.91 6.18
C VAL A 35 -1.71 -9.16 5.45
N VAL A 36 -2.70 -9.03 4.57
CA VAL A 36 -3.22 -10.15 3.76
C VAL A 36 -2.12 -10.70 2.84
N PHE A 37 -1.37 -9.82 2.17
CA PHE A 37 -0.25 -10.23 1.33
C PHE A 37 0.85 -10.94 2.12
N TYR A 38 1.21 -10.42 3.30
CA TYR A 38 2.18 -11.05 4.19
C TYR A 38 1.72 -12.43 4.66
N LEU A 39 0.45 -12.56 5.07
CA LEU A 39 -0.14 -13.85 5.45
C LEU A 39 -0.15 -14.83 4.27
N PHE A 40 -0.48 -14.36 3.07
CA PHE A 40 -0.45 -15.18 1.86
C PHE A 40 0.96 -15.73 1.59
N LEU A 41 2.00 -14.89 1.68
CA LEU A 41 3.40 -15.33 1.54
C LEU A 41 3.82 -16.29 2.66
N LYS A 42 3.29 -16.10 3.88
CA LYS A 42 3.67 -16.92 5.04
C LYS A 42 3.02 -18.31 5.01
N TYR A 43 1.74 -18.40 4.67
CA TYR A 43 0.93 -19.61 4.80
C TYR A 43 0.75 -20.38 3.48
N SER A 44 0.80 -19.72 2.32
CA SER A 44 0.60 -20.40 1.04
C SER A 44 1.78 -21.31 0.68
N TYR A 45 1.49 -22.47 0.09
CA TYR A 45 2.50 -23.40 -0.45
C TYR A 45 3.42 -22.69 -1.44
N THR A 46 2.86 -21.83 -2.29
CA THR A 46 3.60 -20.96 -3.20
C THR A 46 4.59 -20.06 -2.46
N GLY A 47 4.21 -19.48 -1.32
CA GLY A 47 5.08 -18.61 -0.52
C GLY A 47 6.23 -19.33 0.17
N LYS A 48 6.07 -20.62 0.47
CA LYS A 48 7.17 -21.48 0.94
C LYS A 48 8.18 -21.77 -0.19
N VAL A 49 7.67 -22.08 -1.38
CA VAL A 49 8.50 -22.33 -2.56
C VAL A 49 9.27 -21.07 -2.96
N ILE A 50 8.65 -19.89 -2.93
CA ILE A 50 9.32 -18.61 -3.21
C ILE A 50 10.51 -18.38 -2.27
N ARG A 51 10.33 -18.59 -0.95
CA ARG A 51 11.39 -18.42 0.05
C ARG A 51 12.51 -19.46 -0.08
N ALA A 52 12.18 -20.71 -0.42
CA ALA A 52 13.19 -21.73 -0.69
C ALA A 52 14.02 -21.38 -1.94
N THR A 53 13.36 -20.85 -2.98
CA THR A 53 14.03 -20.45 -4.22
C THR A 53 14.91 -19.21 -4.03
N SER A 54 14.54 -18.29 -3.12
CA SER A 54 15.35 -17.09 -2.83
C SER A 54 16.59 -17.40 -1.99
N GLN A 55 16.60 -18.50 -1.23
CA GLN A 55 17.78 -18.93 -0.46
C GLN A 55 18.83 -19.55 -1.38
N ASP A 56 18.42 -20.49 -2.24
CA ASP A 56 19.32 -21.08 -3.22
C ASP A 56 18.53 -21.54 -4.46
N ARG A 57 18.64 -20.73 -5.51
CA ARG A 57 17.99 -20.98 -6.80
C ARG A 57 18.49 -22.28 -7.44
N THR A 58 19.78 -22.57 -7.31
CA THR A 58 20.44 -23.76 -7.86
C THR A 58 19.93 -25.03 -7.17
N THR A 59 19.89 -25.03 -5.84
CA THR A 59 19.34 -26.16 -5.07
C THR A 59 17.84 -26.35 -5.31
N ALA A 60 17.05 -25.29 -5.46
CA ALA A 60 15.65 -25.40 -5.83
C ALA A 60 15.44 -26.06 -7.21
N LEU A 61 16.30 -25.75 -8.18
CA LEU A 61 16.27 -26.34 -9.53
C LEU A 61 16.56 -27.85 -9.48
N LEU A 62 17.53 -28.26 -8.65
CA LEU A 62 17.87 -29.67 -8.41
C LEU A 62 16.75 -30.44 -7.70
N MET A 63 15.95 -29.78 -6.86
CA MET A 63 14.77 -30.35 -6.21
C MET A 63 13.55 -30.49 -7.16
N GLY A 64 13.72 -30.21 -8.45
CA GLY A 64 12.65 -30.31 -9.45
C GLY A 64 11.64 -29.15 -9.39
N ILE A 65 11.95 -28.07 -8.68
CA ILE A 65 11.08 -26.90 -8.61
C ILE A 65 11.21 -26.10 -9.90
N ASN A 66 10.09 -25.88 -10.58
CA ASN A 66 10.05 -25.04 -11.79
C ASN A 66 10.08 -23.55 -11.41
N ILE A 67 11.28 -22.97 -11.41
CA ILE A 67 11.52 -21.58 -10.99
C ILE A 67 10.81 -20.57 -11.91
N ASP A 68 10.69 -20.86 -13.21
CA ASP A 68 10.00 -19.97 -14.15
C ASP A 68 8.51 -19.82 -13.83
N LYS A 69 7.87 -20.88 -13.32
CA LYS A 69 6.48 -20.83 -12.85
C LYS A 69 6.37 -20.00 -11.57
N VAL A 70 7.31 -20.17 -10.64
CA VAL A 70 7.36 -19.41 -9.38
C VAL A 70 7.57 -17.91 -9.66
N TYR A 71 8.47 -17.57 -10.59
CA TYR A 71 8.77 -16.19 -10.95
C TYR A 71 7.56 -15.50 -11.61
N ARG A 72 6.93 -16.17 -12.60
CA ARG A 72 5.72 -15.65 -13.25
C ARG A 72 4.58 -15.42 -12.27
N LEU A 73 4.39 -16.35 -11.32
CA LEU A 73 3.33 -16.22 -10.31
C LEU A 73 3.61 -15.08 -9.33
N THR A 74 4.85 -14.95 -8.86
CA THR A 74 5.25 -13.86 -7.95
C THR A 74 5.08 -12.51 -8.64
N PHE A 75 5.49 -12.41 -9.91
CA PHE A 75 5.35 -11.20 -10.70
C PHE A 75 3.87 -10.82 -10.94
N ALA A 76 3.03 -11.80 -11.29
CA ALA A 76 1.59 -11.59 -11.49
C ALA A 76 0.90 -11.11 -10.21
N ILE A 77 1.25 -11.67 -9.05
CA ILE A 77 0.71 -11.25 -7.75
C ILE A 77 1.16 -9.80 -7.43
N GLY A 78 2.41 -9.45 -7.72
CA GLY A 78 2.91 -8.09 -7.53
C GLY A 78 2.14 -7.05 -8.36
N ILE A 79 1.88 -7.35 -9.63
CA ILE A 79 1.10 -6.47 -10.52
C ILE A 79 -0.34 -6.33 -10.02
N MET A 80 -0.98 -7.43 -9.61
CA MET A 80 -2.34 -7.40 -9.05
C MET A 80 -2.39 -6.47 -7.83
N LEU A 81 -1.41 -6.59 -6.93
CA LEU A 81 -1.34 -5.76 -5.73
C LEU A 81 -1.12 -4.28 -6.06
N MET A 82 -0.25 -3.98 -7.04
CA MET A 82 0.01 -2.63 -7.52
C MET A 82 -1.23 -1.99 -8.15
N GLY A 83 -2.02 -2.77 -8.89
CA GLY A 83 -3.30 -2.33 -9.45
C GLY A 83 -4.31 -1.95 -8.35
N VAL A 84 -4.44 -2.77 -7.31
CA VAL A 84 -5.32 -2.48 -6.16
C VAL A 84 -4.84 -1.25 -5.40
N ALA A 85 -3.52 -1.10 -5.19
CA ALA A 85 -2.94 0.08 -4.54
C ALA A 85 -3.18 1.37 -5.34
N GLY A 86 -3.06 1.32 -6.67
CA GLY A 86 -3.35 2.45 -7.56
C GLY A 86 -4.84 2.83 -7.56
N ALA A 87 -5.73 1.83 -7.61
CA ALA A 87 -7.17 2.06 -7.52
C ALA A 87 -7.58 2.72 -6.19
N LEU A 88 -6.89 2.40 -5.10
CA LEU A 88 -7.12 2.98 -3.79
C LEU A 88 -6.73 4.47 -3.72
N MET A 89 -5.88 4.98 -4.62
CA MET A 89 -5.52 6.41 -4.64
C MET A 89 -6.61 7.32 -5.23
N ILE A 90 -7.50 6.79 -6.06
CA ILE A 90 -8.58 7.54 -6.72
C ILE A 90 -9.47 8.31 -5.71
N PRO A 91 -9.98 7.68 -4.63
CA PRO A 91 -10.81 8.39 -3.64
C PRO A 91 -10.03 9.31 -2.69
N ILE A 92 -8.69 9.23 -2.64
CA ILE A 92 -7.87 10.10 -1.77
C ILE A 92 -7.79 11.51 -2.35
N TYR A 93 -7.83 11.62 -3.68
CA TYR A 93 -7.96 12.89 -4.39
C TYR A 93 -9.44 13.26 -4.54
N THR A 94 -10.08 13.64 -3.45
CA THR A 94 -11.37 14.33 -3.54
C THR A 94 -11.11 15.69 -4.19
N ALA A 95 -11.54 15.84 -5.45
CA ALA A 95 -11.54 17.12 -6.14
C ALA A 95 -12.49 18.08 -5.40
N HIS A 96 -11.95 18.82 -4.42
CA HIS A 96 -12.69 19.89 -3.77
C HIS A 96 -12.79 21.06 -4.75
N PRO A 97 -13.98 21.63 -5.00
CA PRO A 97 -14.15 22.74 -5.95
C PRO A 97 -13.45 24.06 -5.54
N PHE A 98 -12.65 24.05 -4.47
CA PHE A 98 -11.87 25.18 -3.96
C PHE A 98 -10.34 25.08 -4.23
N ILE A 99 -9.82 24.02 -4.87
CA ILE A 99 -8.37 23.88 -5.14
C ILE A 99 -7.84 25.02 -6.05
N GLY A 100 -8.72 25.78 -6.69
CA GLY A 100 -8.37 26.92 -7.53
C GLY A 100 -8.53 28.31 -6.92
N PHE A 101 -8.83 28.41 -5.61
CA PHE A 101 -8.90 29.70 -4.92
C PHE A 101 -7.69 29.97 -4.01
N ASP A 102 -6.71 29.06 -4.01
CA ASP A 102 -5.51 29.08 -3.16
C ASP A 102 -4.21 29.27 -3.98
N PHE A 103 -4.34 29.69 -5.25
CA PHE A 103 -3.22 30.12 -6.10
C PHE A 103 -3.24 31.64 -6.33
#